data_AF-A0A7Y6X4Z0-F1
#
_entry.id   AF-A0A7Y6X4Z0-F1
#
_cell.length_a   1.000
_cell.length_b   1.000
_cell.length_c   1.000
_cell.angle_alpha   90.00
_cell.angle_beta   90.00
_cell.angle_gamma   90.00
#
_symmetry.space_group_name_H-M   'P 1'
#
loop_
_entity.id
_entity.type
_entity.pdbx_description
1 polymer ?
#
loop_
_entity_poly.entity_id
_entity_poly.type
_entity_poly.pdbx_seq_one_letter_code
_entity_poly.pdbx_strand_id
1 'polypeptide(L)'
;MPPRPPHDRHLPSSAISRFVDTARIEALLAPYLPAPQERAFVVRCVLGEGPAHHRGANYVLLSLLGLVLERVARGDREALDLGASQEVPMRLPPHLARPDDAPSYPLPLPSAPLELLARKGTRDFEAMVDCLTDGPPQHALANVAMVTLLADLLARLPESPEE
;
A
#
# COMPACT_ATOMS: atom_id res chain seq x y z
N MET A 1 -15.96 -28.29 36.65
CA MET A 1 -15.25 -28.13 35.36
C MET A 1 -15.18 -26.65 35.04
N PRO A 2 -14.03 -26.10 34.61
CA PRO A 2 -13.99 -24.74 34.10
C PRO A 2 -14.72 -24.66 32.75
N PRO A 3 -15.40 -23.55 32.43
CA PRO A 3 -16.01 -23.35 31.12
C PRO A 3 -14.93 -23.29 30.04
N ARG A 4 -15.16 -23.98 28.91
CA ARG A 4 -14.30 -23.87 27.72
C ARG A 4 -14.28 -22.40 27.26
N PRO A 5 -13.12 -21.88 26.81
CA PRO A 5 -13.07 -20.54 26.21
C PRO A 5 -14.00 -20.51 24.99
N PRO A 6 -14.65 -19.38 24.71
CA PRO A 6 -15.47 -19.25 23.51
C PRO A 6 -14.57 -19.51 22.29
N HIS A 7 -14.96 -20.50 21.48
CA HIS A 7 -14.29 -20.79 20.22
C HIS A 7 -14.17 -19.51 19.39
N ASP A 8 -12.96 -19.28 18.85
CA ASP A 8 -12.60 -18.14 18.01
C ASP A 8 -13.73 -17.78 17.03
N ARG A 9 -14.30 -16.58 17.19
CA ARG A 9 -15.24 -15.99 16.24
C ARG A 9 -14.49 -15.54 14.99
N HIS A 10 -13.93 -16.48 14.24
CA HIS A 10 -13.48 -16.20 12.89
C HIS A 10 -14.72 -16.01 12.00
N LEU A 11 -14.94 -14.77 11.57
CA LEU A 11 -15.99 -14.46 10.60
C LEU A 11 -15.70 -15.20 9.28
N PRO A 12 -16.75 -15.66 8.56
CA PRO A 12 -16.56 -16.34 7.30
C PRO A 12 -15.94 -15.39 6.26
N SER A 13 -15.05 -15.90 5.41
CA SER A 13 -14.40 -15.11 4.34
C SER A 13 -15.41 -14.42 3.41
N SER A 14 -16.63 -14.95 3.27
CA SER A 14 -17.71 -14.33 2.51
C SER A 14 -18.18 -12.99 3.09
N ALA A 15 -18.03 -12.77 4.40
CA ALA A 15 -18.32 -11.47 5.02
C ALA A 15 -17.33 -10.39 4.57
N ILE A 16 -16.08 -10.78 4.27
CA ILE A 16 -15.04 -9.87 3.80
C ILE A 16 -15.35 -9.37 2.40
N SER A 17 -15.70 -10.27 1.47
CA SER A 17 -16.05 -9.90 0.11
C SER A 17 -17.25 -8.95 0.00
N ARG A 18 -18.10 -8.84 1.03
CA ARG A 18 -19.27 -7.96 1.03
C ARG A 18 -18.92 -6.48 1.18
N PHE A 19 -17.80 -6.14 1.80
CA PHE A 19 -17.43 -4.74 2.03
C PHE A 19 -16.27 -4.26 1.17
N VAL A 20 -15.54 -5.16 0.50
CA VAL A 20 -14.43 -4.79 -0.38
C VAL A 20 -14.98 -4.18 -1.66
N ASP A 21 -14.69 -2.90 -1.86
CA ASP A 21 -15.00 -2.15 -3.07
C ASP A 21 -13.69 -1.85 -3.82
N THR A 22 -13.45 -2.57 -4.91
CA THR A 22 -12.24 -2.41 -5.72
C THR A 22 -12.21 -1.05 -6.43
N ALA A 23 -13.36 -0.53 -6.84
CA ALA A 23 -13.45 0.74 -7.55
C ALA A 23 -13.05 1.91 -6.64
N ARG A 24 -13.37 1.83 -5.34
CA ARG A 24 -12.90 2.80 -4.34
C ARG A 24 -11.38 2.88 -4.28
N ILE A 25 -10.70 1.72 -4.20
CA ILE A 25 -9.24 1.69 -4.12
C ILE A 25 -8.61 2.07 -5.46
N GLU A 26 -9.24 1.72 -6.58
CA GLU A 26 -8.81 2.19 -7.89
C GLU A 26 -8.87 3.72 -8.00
N ALA A 27 -9.98 4.35 -7.62
CA ALA A 27 -10.10 5.81 -7.60
C ALA A 27 -9.08 6.46 -6.65
N LEU A 28 -8.84 5.83 -5.49
CA LEU A 28 -7.85 6.30 -4.52
C LEU A 28 -6.43 6.32 -5.10
N LEU A 29 -6.06 5.31 -5.91
CA LEU A 29 -4.72 5.21 -6.51
C LEU A 29 -4.57 5.92 -7.86
N ALA A 30 -5.66 6.38 -8.48
CA ALA A 30 -5.66 7.02 -9.80
C ALA A 30 -4.65 8.19 -9.96
N PRO A 31 -4.44 9.06 -8.96
CA PRO A 31 -3.46 10.14 -9.08
C PRO A 31 -1.99 9.66 -9.16
N TYR A 32 -1.68 8.48 -8.61
CA TYR A 32 -0.30 7.95 -8.58
C TYR A 32 -0.03 6.90 -9.66
N LEU A 33 -1.10 6.27 -10.16
CA LEU A 33 -1.06 5.30 -11.26
C LEU A 33 -2.04 5.77 -12.35
N PRO A 34 -1.65 6.73 -13.20
CA PRO A 34 -2.55 7.30 -14.19
C PRO A 34 -2.96 6.26 -15.26
N ALA A 35 -2.04 5.35 -15.62
CA ALA A 35 -2.30 4.27 -16.57
C ALA A 35 -3.33 3.27 -16.00
N PRO A 36 -4.53 3.15 -16.59
CA PRO A 36 -5.60 2.31 -16.03
C PRO A 36 -5.22 0.83 -15.92
N GLN A 37 -4.40 0.31 -16.84
CA GLN A 37 -3.99 -1.08 -16.85
C GLN A 37 -3.04 -1.40 -15.68
N GLU A 38 -2.07 -0.52 -15.41
CA GLU A 38 -1.15 -0.66 -14.29
C GLU A 38 -1.87 -0.53 -12.96
N ARG A 39 -2.80 0.43 -12.87
CA ARG A 39 -3.62 0.61 -11.68
C ARG A 39 -4.52 -0.59 -11.40
N ALA A 40 -5.22 -1.10 -12.41
CA ALA A 40 -6.04 -2.31 -12.27
C ALA A 40 -5.18 -3.53 -11.88
N PHE A 41 -3.96 -3.62 -12.41
CA PHE A 41 -3.00 -4.65 -12.03
C PHE A 41 -2.62 -4.57 -10.55
N VAL A 42 -2.21 -3.39 -10.06
CA VAL A 42 -1.87 -3.17 -8.64
C VAL A 42 -3.05 -3.46 -7.73
N VAL A 43 -4.25 -2.94 -8.05
CA VAL A 43 -5.46 -3.17 -7.26
C VAL A 43 -5.80 -4.66 -7.18
N ARG A 44 -5.65 -5.41 -8.29
CA ARG A 44 -5.84 -6.85 -8.30
C ARG A 44 -4.86 -7.57 -7.39
N CYS A 45 -3.58 -7.19 -7.40
CA CYS A 45 -2.60 -7.79 -6.49
C CYS A 45 -2.95 -7.49 -5.03
N VAL A 46 -3.31 -6.24 -4.70
CA VAL A 46 -3.61 -5.82 -3.31
C VAL A 46 -4.89 -6.46 -2.74
N LEU A 47 -5.94 -6.60 -3.55
CA LEU A 47 -7.28 -6.99 -3.08
C LEU A 47 -7.76 -8.36 -3.60
N GLY A 48 -7.12 -8.91 -4.61
CA GLY A 48 -7.49 -10.17 -5.26
C GLY A 48 -6.60 -11.36 -4.90
N GLU A 49 -5.39 -11.11 -4.38
CA GLU A 49 -4.39 -12.15 -4.11
C GLU A 49 -4.17 -12.35 -2.60
N GLY A 50 -3.69 -13.54 -2.20
CA GLY A 50 -3.39 -13.88 -0.80
C GLY A 50 -4.60 -14.20 0.08
N PRO A 51 -4.42 -14.39 1.40
CA PRO A 51 -5.48 -14.83 2.31
C PRO A 51 -6.57 -13.76 2.53
N ALA A 52 -7.80 -14.19 2.76
CA ALA A 52 -8.97 -13.30 2.80
C ALA A 52 -8.86 -12.17 3.84
N HIS A 53 -8.32 -12.45 5.01
CA HIS A 53 -8.14 -11.44 6.07
C HIS A 53 -7.11 -10.37 5.70
N HIS A 54 -6.06 -10.71 4.94
CA HIS A 54 -5.11 -9.71 4.45
C HIS A 54 -5.78 -8.79 3.42
N ARG A 55 -6.53 -9.34 2.46
CA ARG A 55 -7.27 -8.54 1.46
C ARG A 55 -8.26 -7.58 2.13
N GLY A 56 -8.99 -8.08 3.14
CA GLY A 56 -9.89 -7.26 3.95
C GLY A 56 -9.16 -6.16 4.74
N ALA A 57 -8.02 -6.49 5.37
CA ALA A 57 -7.22 -5.51 6.11
C ALA A 57 -6.64 -4.42 5.18
N ASN A 58 -6.10 -4.82 4.03
CA ASN A 58 -5.60 -3.90 3.01
C ASN A 58 -6.68 -2.91 2.58
N TYR A 59 -7.89 -3.41 2.26
CA TYR A 59 -9.02 -2.56 1.90
C TYR A 59 -9.37 -1.56 3.02
N VAL A 60 -9.48 -2.04 4.26
CA VAL A 60 -9.86 -1.19 5.41
C VAL A 60 -8.82 -0.10 5.63
N LEU A 61 -7.54 -0.44 5.69
CA LEU A 61 -6.45 0.50 5.95
C LEU A 61 -6.32 1.55 4.85
N LEU A 62 -6.34 1.13 3.58
CA LEU A 62 -6.31 2.06 2.44
C LEU A 62 -7.54 2.97 2.43
N SER A 63 -8.73 2.43 2.70
CA SER A 63 -9.96 3.22 2.75
C SER A 63 -9.92 4.26 3.86
N LEU A 64 -9.41 3.90 5.04
CA LEU A 64 -9.24 4.83 6.17
C LEU A 64 -8.22 5.91 5.85
N LEU A 65 -7.07 5.57 5.24
CA LEU A 65 -6.09 6.55 4.77
C LEU A 65 -6.69 7.51 3.74
N GLY A 66 -7.45 6.99 2.77
CA GLY A 66 -8.17 7.81 1.80
C GLY A 66 -9.13 8.79 2.47
N LEU A 67 -9.88 8.34 3.47
CA LEU A 67 -10.79 9.20 4.25
C LEU A 67 -10.05 10.29 5.06
N VAL A 68 -8.83 10.02 5.54
CA VAL A 68 -8.00 11.05 6.18
C VAL A 68 -7.52 12.05 5.11
N LEU A 69 -7.05 11.55 3.98
CA LEU A 69 -6.53 12.38 2.89
C LEU A 69 -7.59 13.31 2.31
N GLU A 70 -8.82 12.83 2.10
CA GLU A 70 -9.96 13.65 1.69
C GLU A 70 -10.22 14.83 2.65
N ARG A 71 -10.07 14.60 3.97
CA ARG A 71 -10.26 15.65 4.98
C ARG A 71 -9.14 16.68 4.98
N VAL A 72 -7.91 16.25 4.71
CA VAL A 72 -6.71 17.11 4.70
C VAL A 72 -6.62 17.92 3.40
N ALA A 73 -6.91 17.31 2.26
CA ALA A 73 -6.70 17.93 0.94
C ALA A 73 -7.70 19.06 0.59
N ARG A 74 -8.82 19.21 1.31
CA ARG A 74 -9.84 20.28 1.14
C ARG A 74 -10.30 20.54 -0.33
N GLY A 75 -10.19 19.58 -1.25
CA GLY A 75 -10.51 19.79 -2.67
C GLY A 75 -9.94 18.72 -3.60
N ASP A 76 -9.83 19.04 -4.89
CA ASP A 76 -9.36 18.13 -5.95
C ASP A 76 -7.94 17.61 -5.67
N ARG A 77 -7.80 16.28 -5.71
CA ARG A 77 -6.51 15.59 -5.62
C ARG A 77 -5.82 15.66 -6.98
N GLU A 78 -5.07 16.73 -7.20
CA GLU A 78 -3.99 16.67 -8.17
C GLU A 78 -2.86 15.77 -7.64
N ALA A 79 -2.21 15.05 -8.57
CA ALA A 79 -1.06 14.24 -8.25
C ALA A 79 0.06 15.15 -7.71
N LEU A 80 0.45 14.94 -6.46
CA LEU A 80 1.65 15.56 -5.93
C LEU A 80 2.88 14.87 -6.53
N ASP A 81 3.89 15.66 -6.87
CA ASP A 81 5.22 15.11 -7.10
C ASP A 81 5.75 14.58 -5.77
N LEU A 82 5.71 13.26 -5.61
CA LEU A 82 6.21 12.57 -4.40
C LEU A 82 7.74 12.49 -4.37
N GLY A 83 8.42 13.05 -5.37
CA GLY A 83 9.86 13.17 -5.43
C GLY A 83 10.56 11.83 -5.65
N ALA A 84 11.70 11.65 -4.98
CA ALA A 84 12.52 10.47 -5.14
C ALA A 84 11.79 9.20 -4.68
N SER A 85 11.90 8.14 -5.47
CA SER A 85 11.26 6.85 -5.19
C SER A 85 12.23 5.68 -5.40
N GLN A 86 11.90 4.54 -4.81
CA GLN A 86 12.60 3.26 -4.96
C GLN A 86 11.74 2.32 -5.80
N GLU A 87 12.37 1.56 -6.70
CA GLU A 87 11.67 0.50 -7.44
C GLU A 87 11.24 -0.61 -6.49
N VAL A 88 10.07 -1.19 -6.75
CA VAL A 88 9.54 -2.31 -5.98
C VAL A 88 9.71 -3.57 -6.84
N PRO A 89 10.66 -4.47 -6.52
CA PRO A 89 10.99 -5.58 -7.40
C PRO A 89 9.85 -6.61 -7.47
N MET A 90 9.57 -7.11 -8.67
CA MET A 90 8.75 -8.30 -8.84
C MET A 90 9.59 -9.55 -8.55
N ARG A 91 9.53 -10.05 -7.31
CA ARG A 91 10.25 -11.27 -6.90
C ARG A 91 9.52 -12.52 -7.40
N LEU A 92 9.65 -12.80 -8.70
CA LEU A 92 9.16 -14.04 -9.29
C LEU A 92 10.09 -15.21 -8.90
N PRO A 93 9.55 -16.39 -8.56
CA PRO A 93 10.37 -17.59 -8.40
C PRO A 93 11.24 -17.83 -9.65
N PRO A 94 12.50 -18.28 -9.52
CA PRO A 94 13.42 -18.40 -10.66
C PRO A 94 12.90 -19.24 -11.83
N HIS A 95 12.01 -20.19 -11.57
CA HIS A 95 11.41 -21.06 -12.58
C HIS A 95 10.20 -20.44 -13.30
N LEU A 96 9.73 -19.27 -12.84
CA LEU A 96 8.64 -18.51 -13.45
C LEU A 96 9.12 -17.22 -14.12
N ALA A 97 10.32 -16.75 -13.78
CA ALA A 97 10.91 -15.55 -14.35
C ALA A 97 11.22 -15.75 -15.84
N ARG A 98 10.70 -14.85 -16.68
CA ARG A 98 11.01 -14.77 -18.11
C ARG A 98 11.91 -13.56 -18.39
N PRO A 99 12.72 -13.60 -19.46
CA PRO A 99 13.60 -12.48 -19.83
C PRO A 99 12.86 -11.16 -20.07
N ASP A 100 11.60 -11.22 -20.51
CA ASP A 100 10.80 -10.04 -20.87
C ASP A 100 9.85 -9.59 -19.74
N ASP A 101 9.87 -10.25 -18.58
CA ASP A 101 9.03 -9.83 -17.45
C ASP A 101 9.52 -8.48 -16.92
N ALA A 102 8.59 -7.57 -16.64
CA ALA A 102 8.93 -6.30 -16.03
C ALA A 102 9.59 -6.57 -14.66
N PRO A 103 10.76 -5.95 -14.38
CA PRO A 103 11.53 -6.27 -13.19
C PRO A 103 10.91 -5.69 -11.91
N SER A 104 10.01 -4.73 -12.04
CA SER A 104 9.43 -3.96 -10.94
C SER A 104 7.94 -3.71 -11.14
N TYR A 105 7.21 -3.61 -10.03
CA TYR A 105 5.81 -3.21 -10.03
C TYR A 105 5.68 -1.72 -10.44
N PRO A 106 4.56 -1.33 -11.05
CA PRO A 106 4.38 0.03 -11.58
C PRO A 106 4.19 1.10 -10.49
N LEU A 107 3.95 0.70 -9.23
CA LEU A 107 3.85 1.63 -8.10
C LEU A 107 5.19 1.66 -7.35
N PRO A 108 6.01 2.72 -7.49
CA PRO A 108 7.27 2.83 -6.78
C PRO A 108 7.06 3.28 -5.33
N LEU A 109 8.02 2.99 -4.45
CA LEU A 109 8.00 3.39 -3.04
C LEU A 109 8.56 4.81 -2.89
N PRO A 110 7.77 5.82 -2.50
CA PRO A 110 8.30 7.15 -2.25
C PRO A 110 9.27 7.13 -1.06
N SER A 111 10.44 7.75 -1.23
CA SER A 111 11.51 7.74 -0.23
C SER A 111 11.28 8.77 0.89
N ALA A 112 10.59 9.88 0.59
CA ALA A 112 10.46 11.00 1.51
C ALA A 112 9.93 10.62 2.91
N PRO A 113 8.87 9.78 3.07
CA PRO A 113 8.42 9.37 4.40
C PRO A 113 9.45 8.55 5.18
N LEU A 114 10.25 7.74 4.49
CA LEU A 114 11.29 6.92 5.12
C LEU A 114 12.48 7.79 5.55
N GLU A 115 12.79 8.84 4.78
CA GLU A 115 13.88 9.78 5.10
C GLU A 115 13.62 10.57 6.39
N LEU A 116 12.35 10.69 6.82
CA LEU A 116 11.99 11.22 8.14
C LEU A 116 12.40 10.29 9.30
N LEU A 117 12.56 8.99 9.03
CA LEU A 117 12.85 7.96 10.03
C LEU A 117 14.33 7.55 10.03
N ALA A 118 14.95 7.50 8.85
CA ALA A 118 16.36 7.16 8.69
C ALA A 118 16.96 7.88 7.48
N ARG A 119 18.21 8.33 7.59
CA ARG A 119 18.93 8.97 6.48
C ARG A 119 19.08 7.99 5.31
N LYS A 120 18.81 8.47 4.10
CA LYS A 120 19.01 7.70 2.85
C LYS A 120 20.45 7.18 2.73
N GLY A 121 20.59 5.95 2.25
CA GLY A 121 21.88 5.27 2.08
C GLY A 121 22.47 4.69 3.36
N THR A 122 21.75 4.75 4.48
CA THR A 122 22.09 4.00 5.70
C THR A 122 21.49 2.60 5.66
N ARG A 123 22.06 1.67 6.44
CA ARG A 123 21.52 0.31 6.58
C ARG A 123 20.09 0.29 7.12
N ASP A 124 19.75 1.22 8.00
CA ASP A 124 18.39 1.30 8.57
C ASP A 124 17.38 1.70 7.48
N PHE A 125 17.73 2.66 6.62
CA PHE A 125 16.90 3.02 5.48
C PHE A 125 16.72 1.85 4.50
N GLU A 126 17.81 1.14 4.17
CA GLU A 126 17.76 -0.05 3.32
C GLU A 126 16.88 -1.15 3.92
N ALA A 127 16.98 -1.38 5.24
CA ALA A 127 16.13 -2.32 5.96
C ALA A 127 14.65 -1.92 5.94
N MET A 128 14.32 -0.62 6.07
CA MET A 128 12.94 -0.13 5.93
C MET A 128 12.37 -0.42 4.54
N VAL A 129 13.16 -0.17 3.48
CA VAL A 129 12.76 -0.47 2.10
C VAL A 129 12.51 -1.98 1.92
N ASP A 130 13.41 -2.84 2.42
CA ASP A 130 13.23 -4.29 2.33
C ASP A 130 12.00 -4.74 3.12
N CYS A 131 11.79 -4.27 4.36
CA CYS A 131 10.58 -4.60 5.14
C CYS A 131 9.27 -4.21 4.44
N LEU A 132 9.25 -3.09 3.71
CA LEU A 132 8.05 -2.61 3.02
C LEU A 132 7.80 -3.31 1.68
N THR A 133 8.86 -3.78 1.02
CA THR A 133 8.80 -4.36 -0.33
C THR A 133 8.97 -5.87 -0.36
N ASP A 134 9.33 -6.50 0.76
CA ASP A 134 9.46 -7.94 0.87
C ASP A 134 8.09 -8.64 1.00
N GLY A 135 8.07 -9.89 0.54
CA GLY A 135 6.90 -10.74 0.56
C GLY A 135 6.10 -10.76 -0.76
N PRO A 136 4.94 -11.44 -0.74
CA PRO A 136 4.12 -11.65 -1.92
C PRO A 136 3.43 -10.35 -2.37
N PRO A 137 2.97 -10.26 -3.63
CA PRO A 137 2.45 -9.03 -4.25
C PRO A 137 1.41 -8.30 -3.39
N GLN A 138 0.49 -9.02 -2.76
CA GLN A 138 -0.57 -8.42 -1.94
C GLN A 138 -0.05 -7.69 -0.69
N HIS A 139 1.12 -8.07 -0.18
CA HIS A 139 1.72 -7.46 0.99
C HIS A 139 2.54 -6.24 0.56
N ALA A 140 3.53 -6.44 -0.31
CA ALA A 140 4.45 -5.40 -0.75
C ALA A 140 3.69 -4.20 -1.36
N LEU A 141 2.74 -4.45 -2.26
CA LEU A 141 1.99 -3.37 -2.90
C LEU A 141 1.01 -2.66 -1.96
N ALA A 142 0.47 -3.36 -0.96
CA ALA A 142 -0.38 -2.73 0.04
C ALA A 142 0.43 -1.77 0.90
N ASN A 143 1.63 -2.18 1.35
CA ASN A 143 2.55 -1.33 2.10
C ASN A 143 2.95 -0.11 1.28
N VAL A 144 3.37 -0.31 0.03
CA VAL A 144 3.77 0.78 -0.86
C VAL A 144 2.62 1.75 -1.12
N ALA A 145 1.40 1.26 -1.35
CA ALA A 145 0.21 2.11 -1.51
C ALA A 145 -0.09 2.91 -0.23
N MET A 146 0.04 2.31 0.95
CA MET A 146 -0.13 3.03 2.22
C MET A 146 0.95 4.11 2.40
N VAL A 147 2.22 3.80 2.13
CA VAL A 147 3.32 4.77 2.22
C VAL A 147 3.15 5.90 1.20
N THR A 148 2.62 5.59 0.01
CA THR A 148 2.27 6.60 -1.00
C THR A 148 1.22 7.58 -0.50
N LEU A 149 0.15 7.07 0.13
CA LEU A 149 -0.88 7.91 0.72
C LEU A 149 -0.35 8.70 1.94
N LEU A 150 0.54 8.10 2.73
CA LEU A 150 1.19 8.78 3.85
C LEU A 150 2.12 9.90 3.36
N ALA A 151 2.85 9.69 2.26
CA ALA A 151 3.68 10.74 1.64
C ALA A 151 2.84 11.96 1.25
N ASP A 152 1.71 11.71 0.57
CA ASP A 152 0.76 12.76 0.19
C ASP A 152 0.19 13.48 1.44
N LEU A 153 -0.22 12.72 2.45
CA LEU A 153 -0.70 13.27 3.72
C LEU A 153 0.33 14.16 4.40
N LEU A 154 1.56 13.67 4.57
CA LEU A 154 2.64 14.40 5.24
C LEU A 154 2.99 15.69 4.49
N ALA A 155 2.99 15.67 3.15
CA ALA A 155 3.23 16.85 2.32
C ALA A 155 2.15 17.93 2.47
N ARG A 156 0.95 17.58 2.94
CA ARG A 156 -0.17 18.51 3.13
C ARG A 156 -0.37 18.95 4.58
N LEU A 157 0.23 18.25 5.54
CA LEU A 157 0.17 18.66 6.93
C LEU A 157 1.08 19.89 7.12
N PRO A 158 0.65 20.87 7.92
CA PRO A 158 1.54 21.97 8.29
C PRO A 158 2.76 21.38 9.04
N GLU A 159 3.93 21.95 8.82
CA GLU A 159 5.08 21.67 9.69
C GLU A 159 4.64 21.95 11.13
N SER A 160 4.94 21.01 12.03
CA SER A 160 4.65 21.21 13.45
C SER A 160 5.28 22.53 13.90
N PRO A 161 4.54 23.45 14.55
CA PRO A 161 5.18 24.61 15.13
C PRO A 161 6.25 24.11 16.11
N GLU A 162 7.50 24.54 15.90
CA GLU A 162 8.57 24.33 16.88
C GLU A 162 8.07 24.87 18.24
N GLU A 163 7.99 24.00 19.25
CA GLU A 163 7.72 24.38 20.65
C GLU A 163 8.90 25.15 21.27
#